data_AF-A0A544XHA9-F1
#
_entry.id   AF-A0A544XHA9-F1
#
_cell.length_a   1.000
_cell.length_b   1.000
_cell.length_c   1.000
_cell.angle_alpha   90.00
_cell.angle_beta   90.00
_cell.angle_gamma   90.00
#
_symmetry.space_group_name_H-M   'P 1'
#
loop_
_entity.id
_entity.type
_entity.pdbx_description
1 polymer ?
#
loop_
_entity_poly.entity_id
_entity_poly.type
_entity_poly.pdbx_seq_one_letter_code
_entity_poly.pdbx_strand_id
1 'polypeptide(L)'
;WENGGWVFATATGGPLNPNTDYHQWKDLLAAAGLRDARLHDARHTAATVLLILGVPERTVMAIMGWSSTGMARRYQHVTDTIRHTVAKQVDGLLWESTDGPGEASPEVN
;
A
#
# COMPACT_ATOMS: atom_id res chain seq x y z
N TRP A 1 -14.32 25.85 -25.63
CA TRP A 1 -13.14 25.04 -25.31
C TRP A 1 -11.90 25.87 -25.60
N GLU A 2 -11.00 26.03 -24.63
CA GLU A 2 -9.73 26.75 -24.70
C GLU A 2 -8.58 25.75 -24.81
N ASN A 3 -7.62 26.01 -25.70
CA ASN A 3 -6.52 25.07 -25.95
C ASN A 3 -5.28 25.45 -25.11
N GLY A 4 -5.41 25.30 -23.78
CA GLY A 4 -4.38 25.66 -22.80
C GLY A 4 -3.32 24.58 -22.54
N GLY A 5 -3.38 23.43 -23.22
CA GLY A 5 -2.44 22.32 -23.03
C GLY A 5 -2.64 21.52 -21.72
N TRP A 6 -3.74 21.73 -21.01
CA TRP A 6 -4.05 21.00 -19.78
C TRP A 6 -4.51 19.57 -20.09
N VAL A 7 -3.94 18.58 -19.39
CA VAL A 7 -4.39 17.17 -19.46
C VAL A 7 -5.69 16.99 -18.68
N PHE A 8 -5.80 17.64 -17.52
CA PHE A 8 -7.03 17.72 -16.73
C PHE A 8 -7.56 19.14 -16.79
N ALA A 9 -8.68 19.30 -17.48
CA ALA A 9 -9.28 20.60 -17.76
C ALA A 9 -10.77 20.60 -17.40
N THR A 10 -11.33 21.78 -17.19
CA THR A 10 -12.77 21.96 -17.15
C THR A 10 -13.38 21.66 -18.52
N ALA A 11 -14.71 21.53 -18.58
CA ALA A 11 -15.43 21.36 -19.86
C ALA A 11 -15.19 22.51 -20.86
N THR A 12 -14.71 23.67 -20.38
CA THR A 12 -14.35 24.81 -21.23
C THR A 12 -12.88 24.82 -21.64
N GLY A 13 -12.05 23.85 -21.23
CA GLY A 13 -10.62 23.75 -21.55
C GLY A 13 -9.70 24.55 -20.60
N GLY A 14 -10.25 25.14 -19.53
CA GLY A 14 -9.50 25.87 -18.52
C GLY A 14 -8.95 24.99 -17.40
N PRO A 15 -8.12 25.53 -16.49
CA PRO A 15 -7.59 24.79 -15.35
C PRO A 15 -8.70 24.41 -14.36
N LEU A 16 -8.56 23.27 -13.70
CA LEU A 16 -9.46 22.84 -12.63
C LEU A 16 -9.33 23.75 -11.40
N ASN A 17 -10.46 24.01 -10.74
CA ASN A 17 -10.48 24.70 -9.45
C ASN A 17 -10.18 23.68 -8.33
N PRO A 18 -9.17 23.91 -7.48
CA PRO A 18 -8.81 22.97 -6.41
C PRO A 18 -9.93 22.69 -5.39
N ASN A 19 -10.78 23.68 -5.11
CA ASN A 19 -11.89 23.51 -4.17
C ASN A 19 -12.99 22.62 -4.77
N THR A 20 -13.33 22.83 -6.05
CA THR A 20 -14.28 21.98 -6.76
C THR A 20 -13.76 20.53 -6.85
N ASP A 21 -12.50 20.35 -7.21
CA ASP A 21 -11.85 19.03 -7.26
C ASP A 21 -11.88 18.33 -5.88
N TYR A 22 -11.61 19.08 -4.80
CA TYR A 22 -11.72 18.56 -3.44
C TYR A 22 -13.14 18.10 -3.11
N HIS A 23 -14.18 18.87 -3.45
CA HIS A 23 -15.57 18.46 -3.20
C HIS A 23 -15.97 17.23 -4.02
N GLN A 24 -15.58 17.17 -5.29
CA GLN A 24 -15.80 15.99 -6.14
C GLN A 24 -15.12 14.75 -5.56
N TRP A 25 -13.93 14.89 -5.00
CA TRP A 25 -13.28 13.81 -4.25
C TRP A 25 -14.11 13.34 -3.05
N LYS A 26 -14.72 14.25 -2.28
CA LYS A 26 -15.61 13.87 -1.16
C LYS A 26 -16.84 13.12 -1.65
N ASP A 27 -17.45 13.58 -2.73
CA ASP A 27 -18.62 12.93 -3.33
C ASP A 27 -18.28 11.51 -3.81
N LEU A 28 -17.09 11.30 -4.39
CA LEU A 28 -16.61 9.98 -4.78
C LEU A 28 -16.41 9.05 -3.57
N LEU A 29 -15.86 9.54 -2.46
CA LEU A 29 -15.73 8.75 -1.23
C LEU A 29 -17.10 8.32 -0.70
N ALA A 30 -18.06 9.25 -0.68
CA ALA A 30 -19.42 8.97 -0.23
C ALA A 30 -20.12 7.94 -1.15
N ALA A 31 -19.99 8.09 -2.46
CA ALA A 31 -20.54 7.16 -3.45
C ALA A 31 -19.92 5.75 -3.33
N ALA A 32 -18.64 5.66 -2.96
CA ALA A 32 -17.95 4.40 -2.72
C ALA A 32 -18.22 3.80 -1.32
N GLY A 33 -19.01 4.48 -0.46
CA GLY A 33 -19.25 4.05 0.92
C GLY A 33 -18.01 4.10 1.81
N LEU A 34 -17.01 4.89 1.43
CA LEU A 34 -15.76 5.02 2.18
C LEU A 34 -15.86 6.12 3.24
N ARG A 35 -15.04 5.97 4.28
CA ARG A 35 -14.90 7.01 5.31
C ARG A 35 -14.45 8.34 4.73
N ASP A 36 -14.71 9.41 5.47
CA ASP A 36 -14.17 10.71 5.16
C ASP A 36 -12.63 10.69 5.14
N ALA A 37 -12.03 11.09 4.01
CA ALA A 37 -10.59 11.12 3.80
C ALA A 37 -10.17 12.28 2.90
N ARG A 38 -8.90 12.68 2.99
CA ARG A 38 -8.29 13.70 2.12
C ARG A 38 -7.78 13.03 0.84
N LEU A 39 -7.69 13.79 -0.26
CA LEU A 39 -7.11 13.29 -1.50
C LEU A 39 -5.67 12.78 -1.30
N HIS A 40 -4.89 13.44 -0.44
CA HIS A 40 -3.53 12.99 -0.12
C HIS A 40 -3.51 11.60 0.55
N ASP A 41 -4.57 11.17 1.23
CA ASP A 41 -4.64 9.83 1.82
C ASP A 41 -4.66 8.73 0.75
N ALA A 42 -5.17 9.01 -0.44
CA ALA A 42 -5.06 8.10 -1.59
C ALA A 42 -3.60 7.92 -2.02
N ARG A 43 -2.81 9.01 -2.04
CA ARG A 43 -1.36 8.95 -2.28
C ARG A 43 -0.63 8.14 -1.20
N HIS A 44 -1.03 8.29 0.06
CA HIS A 44 -0.50 7.46 1.15
C HIS A 44 -0.83 5.97 0.95
N THR A 45 -2.07 5.67 0.55
CA THR A 45 -2.52 4.31 0.26
C THR A 45 -1.74 3.69 -0.89
N ALA A 46 -1.52 4.43 -1.98
CA ALA A 46 -0.71 3.97 -3.11
C ALA A 46 0.73 3.61 -2.70
N ALA A 47 1.37 4.47 -1.90
CA ALA A 47 2.70 4.19 -1.36
C ALA A 47 2.73 2.89 -0.55
N THR A 48 1.76 2.72 0.35
CA THR A 48 1.63 1.50 1.13
C THR A 48 1.45 0.29 0.21
N VAL A 49 0.51 0.31 -0.73
CA VAL A 49 0.25 -0.81 -1.65
C VAL A 49 1.51 -1.20 -2.43
N LEU A 50 2.27 -0.24 -2.97
CA LEU A 50 3.51 -0.52 -3.70
C LEU A 50 4.54 -1.24 -2.82
N LEU A 51 4.67 -0.83 -1.55
CA LEU A 51 5.59 -1.46 -0.60
C LEU A 51 5.13 -2.85 -0.17
N ILE A 52 3.81 -3.04 0.02
CA ILE A 52 3.20 -4.34 0.29
C ILE A 52 3.49 -5.32 -0.84
N LEU A 53 3.40 -4.85 -2.09
CA LEU A 53 3.71 -5.64 -3.29
C LEU A 53 5.21 -5.89 -3.48
N GLY A 54 6.06 -5.42 -2.56
CA GLY A 54 7.51 -5.65 -2.60
C GLY A 54 8.24 -4.85 -3.67
N VAL A 55 7.64 -3.78 -4.20
CA VAL A 55 8.31 -2.91 -5.18
C VAL A 55 9.56 -2.30 -4.54
N PRO A 56 10.74 -2.34 -5.21
CA PRO A 56 11.97 -1.82 -4.64
C PRO A 56 11.85 -0.36 -4.20
N GLU A 57 12.43 -0.03 -3.05
CA GLU A 57 12.28 1.30 -2.42
C GLU A 57 12.59 2.46 -3.38
N ARG A 58 13.68 2.36 -4.16
CA ARG A 58 14.02 3.39 -5.15
C ARG A 58 12.97 3.57 -6.24
N THR A 59 12.33 2.47 -6.67
CA THR A 59 11.25 2.52 -7.66
C THR A 59 10.02 3.16 -7.06
N VAL A 60 9.67 2.83 -5.80
CA VAL A 60 8.59 3.50 -5.08
C VAL A 60 8.89 5.00 -4.94
N MET A 61 10.10 5.39 -4.55
CA MET A 61 10.50 6.79 -4.46
C MET A 61 10.35 7.54 -5.80
N ALA A 62 10.74 6.91 -6.92
CA ALA A 62 10.59 7.49 -8.25
C ALA A 62 9.11 7.70 -8.63
N ILE A 63 8.26 6.68 -8.45
CA ILE A 63 6.82 6.76 -8.71
C ILE A 63 6.17 7.82 -7.81
N MET A 64 6.56 7.85 -6.54
CA MET A 64 6.03 8.77 -5.55
C MET A 64 6.71 10.14 -5.57
N GLY A 65 7.62 10.41 -6.50
CA GLY A 65 8.35 11.69 -6.60
C GLY A 65 9.01 12.14 -5.30
N TRP A 66 9.47 11.20 -4.46
CA TRP A 66 10.11 11.51 -3.19
C TRP A 66 11.59 11.79 -3.39
N SER A 67 12.02 12.97 -2.97
CA SER A 67 13.43 13.38 -3.01
C SER A 67 14.25 12.85 -1.83
N SER A 68 13.61 12.36 -0.77
CA SER A 68 14.30 11.86 0.43
C SER A 68 13.82 10.47 0.87
N THR A 69 14.77 9.66 1.33
CA THR A 69 14.50 8.32 1.90
C THR A 69 13.71 8.37 3.21
N GLY A 70 13.75 9.50 3.92
CA GLY A 70 12.94 9.73 5.11
C GLY A 70 11.44 9.60 4.86
N MET A 71 10.97 9.89 3.63
CA MET A 71 9.57 9.71 3.27
C MET A 71 9.21 8.22 3.10
N ALA A 72 10.13 7.40 2.59
CA ALA A 72 9.95 5.96 2.48
C ALA A 72 9.93 5.27 3.86
N ARG A 73 10.78 5.74 4.79
CA ARG A 73 10.81 5.25 6.18
C ARG A 73 9.47 5.31 6.89
N ARG A 74 8.62 6.30 6.58
CA ARG A 74 7.28 6.42 7.16
C ARG A 74 6.43 5.16 6.93
N TYR A 75 6.71 4.37 5.91
CA TYR A 75 5.91 3.20 5.53
C TYR A 75 6.60 1.86 5.82
N GLN A 76 7.87 1.86 6.27
CA GLN A 76 8.62 0.63 6.51
C GLN A 76 7.95 -0.28 7.57
N HIS A 77 7.25 0.30 8.54
CA HIS A 77 6.50 -0.44 9.56
C HIS A 77 5.41 -1.37 8.97
N VAL A 78 4.79 -0.97 7.85
CA VAL A 78 3.78 -1.80 7.18
C VAL A 78 4.45 -3.02 6.55
N THR A 79 5.60 -2.81 5.92
CA THR A 79 6.40 -3.88 5.30
C THR A 79 6.87 -4.90 6.33
N ASP A 80 7.28 -4.45 7.52
CA ASP A 80 7.72 -5.33 8.61
C ASP A 80 6.57 -6.21 9.14
N THR A 81 5.36 -5.66 9.26
CA THR A 81 4.17 -6.42 9.68
C THR A 81 3.84 -7.54 8.67
N ILE A 82 3.95 -7.25 7.37
CA ILE A 82 3.70 -8.23 6.32
C ILE A 82 4.80 -9.28 6.29
N ARG A 83 6.07 -8.87 6.40
CA ARG A 83 7.20 -9.81 6.51
C ARG A 83 7.01 -10.76 7.68
N HIS A 84 6.57 -10.27 8.84
CA HIS A 84 6.31 -11.11 10.00
C HIS A 84 5.15 -12.09 9.77
N THR A 85 4.08 -11.63 9.11
CA THR A 85 2.95 -12.49 8.74
C THR A 85 3.37 -13.61 7.78
N VAL A 86 4.13 -13.26 6.73
CA VAL A 86 4.67 -14.22 5.76
C VAL A 86 5.63 -15.19 6.43
N ALA A 87 6.53 -14.71 7.30
CA ALA A 87 7.45 -15.56 8.05
C ALA A 87 6.70 -16.58 8.92
N LYS A 88 5.63 -16.17 9.60
CA LYS A 88 4.78 -17.06 10.40
C LYS A 88 4.06 -18.11 9.54
N GLN A 89 3.61 -17.75 8.34
CA GLN A 89 3.01 -18.71 7.41
C GLN A 89 4.03 -19.74 6.91
N VAL A 90 5.24 -19.29 6.57
CA VAL A 90 6.34 -20.18 6.15
C VAL A 90 6.79 -21.10 7.28
N ASP A 91 6.87 -20.59 8.51
CA ASP A 91 7.20 -21.36 9.71
C ASP A 91 6.17 -22.48 9.96
N GLY A 92 4.88 -22.17 9.87
CA GLY A 92 3.81 -23.17 9.93
C GLY A 92 3.96 -24.24 8.84
N LEU A 93 4.15 -23.84 7.58
CA LEU A 93 4.29 -24.78 6.47
C LEU A 93 5.52 -25.68 6.56
N LEU A 94 6.65 -25.15 7.08
CA LEU A 94 7.90 -25.91 7.21
C LEU A 94 7.86 -26.90 8.37
N TRP A 95 7.26 -26.55 9.50
CA TRP A 95 7.32 -27.35 10.73
C TRP A 95 6.09 -28.20 11.02
N GLU A 96 4.94 -27.94 10.38
CA GLU A 96 3.73 -28.76 10.50
C GLU A 96 3.86 -30.13 9.77
N SER A 97 4.91 -30.30 8.96
CA SER A 97 5.25 -31.58 8.30
C SER A 97 6.13 -32.53 9.13
N THR A 98 6.50 -32.15 10.37
CA THR A 98 7.46 -32.91 11.21
C THR A 98 6.88 -33.67 12.40
N ASP A 99 5.59 -33.57 12.68
CA ASP A 99 4.94 -34.42 13.70
C ASP A 99 4.52 -35.77 13.09
N GLY A 100 5.52 -36.58 12.70
CA GLY A 100 5.36 -38.03 12.57
C GLY A 100 5.27 -38.66 13.97
N PRO A 101 4.47 -39.73 14.19
CA PRO A 101 4.20 -40.26 15.51
C PRO A 101 5.50 -40.70 16.19
N GLY A 102 5.71 -40.17 17.40
CA GLY A 102 6.93 -40.32 18.18
C GLY A 102 7.43 -41.76 18.29
N GLU A 103 8.73 -41.91 18.12
CA GLU A 103 9.48 -43.12 18.44
C GLU A 103 9.21 -43.53 19.90
N ALA A 104 8.47 -44.62 20.08
CA ALA A 104 8.46 -45.34 21.34
C ALA A 104 9.83 -46.03 21.50
N SER A 105 10.68 -45.45 22.34
CA SER A 105 11.85 -46.16 22.90
C SER A 105 11.37 -47.28 23.82
N PRO A 106 11.78 -48.55 23.65
CA PRO A 106 11.70 -49.51 24.73
C PRO A 106 12.98 -49.49 25.57
N GLU A 107 12.76 -49.68 26.86
CA GLU A 107 13.68 -49.56 27.98
C GLU A 107 14.84 -50.56 27.95
N VAL A 108 15.91 -50.14 28.62
CA VAL A 108 17.08 -50.91 29.01
C VAL A 108 16.68 -52.01 30.00
N ASN A 109 17.03 -53.26 29.69
CA ASN A 109 17.44 -54.26 30.69
C ASN A 109 18.39 -55.27 30.06
#